data_AF-A0A933Y7J0-F1
#
_entry.id   AF-A0A933Y7J0-F1
#
_cell.length_a   1.000
_cell.length_b   1.000
_cell.length_c   1.000
_cell.angle_alpha   90.00
_cell.angle_beta   90.00
_cell.angle_gamma   90.00
#
_symmetry.space_group_name_H-M   'P 1'
#
loop_
_entity.id
_entity.type
_entity.pdbx_description
1 polymer ?
#
loop_
_entity_poly.entity_id
_entity_poly.type
_entity_poly.pdbx_seq_one_letter_code
_entity_poly.pdbx_strand_id
1 'polypeptide(L)'
;MALDLVDYEQKAHEAVKAFWGNREAARQKQIESGKADQGERAGVTAGKNMDGFLALVLDIVRANGLAHAEIHRNRAMLTLPGYFRPTKLWDLLVIYKGELIAAIELKSQVGSFGNNFNNRTEEAIGTAHDLWTAYREEAFGKQPRPFVGWLMMVEDAPKSRCAVRDSSPHFPVFKEFKGASYLIRYDLLCQKLVKEQLYTTAALITSPRSSAESGEFSEMSAMTGLRTFVTALAGHVAAEAARLR
;
A
#
# COMPACT_ATOMS: atom_id res chain seq x y z
N MET A 1 -16.84 20.10 8.36
CA MET A 1 -16.90 18.89 9.21
C MET A 1 -15.49 18.57 9.65
N ALA A 2 -15.30 18.14 10.89
CA ALA A 2 -14.04 17.51 11.28
C ALA A 2 -13.89 16.20 10.47
N LEU A 3 -12.65 15.82 10.16
CA LEU A 3 -12.36 14.54 9.51
C LEU A 3 -12.63 13.40 10.49
N ASP A 4 -13.32 12.36 10.02
CA ASP A 4 -13.53 11.15 10.80
C ASP A 4 -12.48 10.11 10.40
N LEU A 5 -11.55 9.81 11.32
CA LEU A 5 -10.50 8.82 11.09
C LEU A 5 -10.90 7.42 11.57
N VAL A 6 -12.17 7.18 11.91
CA VAL A 6 -12.77 5.87 12.21
C VAL A 6 -12.03 5.03 13.26
N ASP A 7 -11.42 5.67 14.25
CA ASP A 7 -10.53 5.03 15.22
C ASP A 7 -9.45 4.16 14.52
N TYR A 8 -8.75 4.79 13.57
CA TYR A 8 -7.83 4.07 12.69
C TYR A 8 -6.72 3.34 13.45
N GLU A 9 -6.32 3.79 14.65
CA GLU A 9 -5.27 3.14 15.44
C GLU A 9 -5.72 1.75 15.88
N GLN A 10 -6.91 1.64 16.48
CA GLN A 10 -7.48 0.35 16.85
C GLN A 10 -7.69 -0.55 15.63
N LYS A 11 -8.23 -0.01 14.54
CA LYS A 11 -8.44 -0.77 13.29
C LYS A 11 -7.12 -1.22 12.66
N ALA A 12 -6.05 -0.43 12.77
CA ALA A 12 -4.73 -0.80 12.28
C ALA A 12 -4.14 -1.96 13.10
N HIS A 13 -4.29 -1.95 14.42
CA HIS A 13 -3.92 -3.09 15.27
C HIS A 13 -4.66 -4.37 14.84
N GLU A 14 -5.97 -4.30 14.64
CA GLU A 14 -6.75 -5.44 14.16
C GLU A 14 -6.34 -5.90 12.75
N ALA A 15 -6.00 -4.96 11.86
CA ALA A 15 -5.48 -5.29 10.52
C ALA A 15 -4.13 -6.02 10.57
N VAL A 16 -3.25 -5.64 11.51
CA VAL A 16 -1.95 -6.31 11.73
C VAL A 16 -2.13 -7.71 12.30
N LYS A 17 -3.03 -7.89 13.28
CA LYS A 17 -3.39 -9.22 13.79
C LYS A 17 -3.90 -10.11 12.67
N ALA A 18 -4.84 -9.61 11.87
CA ALA A 18 -5.39 -10.33 10.73
C ALA A 18 -4.31 -10.67 9.69
N PHE A 19 -3.39 -9.75 9.41
CA PHE A 19 -2.27 -9.98 8.48
C PHE A 19 -1.42 -11.16 8.94
N TRP A 20 -0.96 -11.18 10.18
CA TRP A 20 -0.10 -12.24 10.70
C TRP A 20 -0.85 -13.55 10.92
N GLY A 21 -2.05 -13.50 11.49
CA GLY A 21 -2.90 -14.67 11.71
C GLY A 21 -3.25 -15.39 10.41
N ASN A 22 -3.57 -14.65 9.34
CA ASN A 22 -3.84 -15.23 8.03
C ASN A 22 -2.61 -15.95 7.43
N ARG A 23 -1.42 -15.37 7.60
CA ARG A 23 -0.17 -15.99 7.13
C ARG A 23 0.16 -17.25 7.90
N GLU A 24 -0.02 -17.23 9.22
CA GLU A 24 0.22 -18.39 10.07
C GLU A 24 -0.77 -19.53 9.75
N ALA A 25 -2.07 -19.21 9.58
CA ALA A 25 -3.07 -20.18 9.16
C ALA A 25 -2.75 -20.77 7.77
N ALA A 26 -2.26 -19.95 6.83
CA ALA A 26 -1.84 -20.42 5.50
C ALA A 26 -0.61 -21.34 5.58
N ARG A 27 0.37 -21.01 6.42
CA ARG A 27 1.55 -21.84 6.69
C ARG A 27 1.15 -23.20 7.27
N GLN A 28 0.25 -23.21 8.26
CA GLN A 28 -0.23 -24.42 8.90
C GLN A 28 -0.98 -25.34 7.93
N LYS A 29 -1.89 -24.79 7.11
CA LYS A 29 -2.58 -25.55 6.05
C LYS A 29 -1.61 -26.18 5.04
N GLN A 30 -0.51 -25.51 4.72
CA GLN A 30 0.49 -26.07 3.81
C GLN A 30 1.16 -27.30 4.41
N ILE A 31 1.56 -27.22 5.69
CA ILE A 31 2.18 -28.33 6.42
C ILE A 31 1.24 -29.53 6.45
N GLU A 32 -0.03 -29.30 6.77
CA GLU A 32 -1.07 -30.34 6.81
C GLU A 32 -1.32 -30.98 5.42
N SER A 33 -1.17 -30.21 4.34
CA SER A 33 -1.38 -30.69 2.97
C SER A 33 -0.22 -31.53 2.39
N GLY A 34 0.87 -31.72 3.15
CA GLY A 34 2.03 -32.54 2.74
C GLY A 34 2.85 -32.00 1.56
N LYS A 35 2.50 -30.84 1.01
CA LYS A 35 3.29 -30.14 -0.02
C LYS A 35 4.43 -29.37 0.63
N ALA A 36 5.41 -30.11 1.11
CA ALA A 36 6.72 -29.57 1.45
C ALA A 36 7.38 -29.11 0.15
N ASP A 37 7.42 -27.79 -0.06
CA ASP A 37 8.48 -27.03 -0.76
C ASP A 37 7.97 -25.87 -1.65
N GLN A 38 7.30 -24.88 -1.05
CA GLN A 38 7.01 -23.57 -1.68
C GLN A 38 7.54 -22.37 -0.86
N GLY A 39 8.20 -22.60 0.28
CA GLY A 39 8.68 -21.55 1.19
C GLY A 39 7.58 -20.57 1.66
N GLU A 40 7.97 -19.35 2.04
CA GLU A 40 7.08 -18.26 2.49
C GLU A 40 6.05 -17.80 1.42
N ARG A 41 6.08 -18.36 0.20
CA ARG A 41 5.12 -18.04 -0.87
C ARG A 41 3.70 -18.55 -0.56
N ALA A 42 3.57 -19.62 0.22
CA ALA A 42 2.26 -20.13 0.64
C ALA A 42 1.52 -19.18 1.59
N GLY A 43 2.25 -18.37 2.36
CA GLY A 43 1.67 -17.32 3.20
C GLY A 43 1.00 -16.20 2.39
N VAL A 44 1.21 -16.13 1.07
CA VAL A 44 0.70 -15.06 0.19
C VAL A 44 -0.40 -15.57 -0.77
N THR A 45 -0.52 -16.88 -0.96
CA THR A 45 -1.37 -17.47 -2.02
C THR A 45 -2.87 -17.20 -1.90
N ALA A 46 -3.38 -16.75 -0.76
CA ALA A 46 -4.78 -16.39 -0.60
C ALA A 46 -5.10 -14.94 -1.03
N GLY A 47 -4.10 -14.06 -1.19
CA GLY A 47 -4.30 -12.65 -1.56
C GLY A 47 -5.02 -11.77 -0.53
N LYS A 48 -5.37 -12.30 0.65
CA LYS A 48 -6.22 -11.64 1.67
C LYS A 48 -5.45 -10.98 2.81
N ASN A 49 -4.12 -10.97 2.78
CA ASN A 49 -3.33 -10.53 3.92
C ASN A 49 -3.52 -9.04 4.24
N MET A 50 -3.82 -8.22 3.22
CA MET A 50 -4.01 -6.78 3.38
C MET A 50 -5.49 -6.38 3.53
N ASP A 51 -6.43 -7.34 3.63
CA ASP A 51 -7.87 -7.06 3.67
C ASP A 51 -8.29 -6.20 4.87
N GLY A 52 -7.58 -6.32 6.00
CA GLY A 52 -7.81 -5.47 7.17
C GLY A 52 -7.51 -3.99 6.88
N PHE A 53 -6.42 -3.71 6.16
CA PHE A 53 -6.10 -2.34 5.74
C PHE A 53 -7.05 -1.85 4.64
N LEU A 54 -7.50 -2.72 3.73
CA LEU A 54 -8.59 -2.36 2.80
C LEU A 54 -9.84 -1.95 3.58
N ALA A 55 -10.25 -2.72 4.58
CA ALA A 55 -11.43 -2.40 5.40
C ALA A 55 -11.30 -1.04 6.10
N LEU A 56 -10.12 -0.72 6.65
CA LEU A 56 -9.84 0.60 7.23
C LEU A 56 -10.03 1.72 6.19
N VAL A 57 -9.43 1.58 5.01
CA VAL A 57 -9.56 2.57 3.92
C VAL A 57 -11.03 2.76 3.52
N LEU A 58 -11.81 1.68 3.44
CA LEU A 58 -13.24 1.72 3.13
C LEU A 58 -14.06 2.46 4.19
N ASP A 59 -13.77 2.22 5.46
CA ASP A 59 -14.47 2.88 6.56
C ASP A 59 -14.19 4.39 6.55
N ILE A 60 -12.95 4.80 6.26
CA ILE A 60 -12.59 6.22 6.08
C ILE A 60 -13.39 6.85 4.94
N VAL A 61 -13.47 6.18 3.77
CA VAL A 61 -14.22 6.69 2.62
C VAL A 61 -15.70 6.91 2.97
N ARG A 62 -16.31 5.94 3.66
CA ARG A 62 -17.72 6.01 4.05
C ARG A 62 -17.98 7.10 5.09
N ALA A 63 -17.14 7.19 6.11
CA ALA A 63 -17.30 8.14 7.21
C ALA A 63 -17.13 9.60 6.77
N ASN A 64 -16.36 9.85 5.71
CA ASN A 64 -16.07 11.21 5.24
C ASN A 64 -16.95 11.67 4.07
N GLY A 65 -18.14 11.09 3.90
CA GLY A 65 -19.19 11.62 3.03
C GLY A 65 -19.42 10.90 1.72
N LEU A 66 -18.70 9.80 1.45
CA LEU A 66 -18.88 8.95 0.28
C LEU A 66 -19.44 7.57 0.63
N ALA A 67 -20.40 7.51 1.57
CA ALA A 67 -21.05 6.26 1.98
C ALA A 67 -21.75 5.50 0.84
N HIS A 68 -22.19 6.23 -0.19
CA HIS A 68 -22.88 5.69 -1.38
C HIS A 68 -21.98 5.61 -2.63
N ALA A 69 -20.67 5.79 -2.48
CA ALA A 69 -19.75 5.59 -3.60
C ALA A 69 -19.77 4.14 -4.08
N GLU A 70 -19.54 3.97 -5.38
CA GLU A 70 -19.30 2.68 -5.99
C GLU A 70 -17.91 2.24 -5.58
N ILE A 71 -17.88 1.38 -4.56
CA ILE A 71 -16.66 0.82 -4.02
C ILE A 71 -16.50 -0.58 -4.62
N HIS A 72 -15.60 -0.69 -5.59
CA HIS A 72 -15.36 -1.95 -6.27
C HIS A 72 -14.32 -2.79 -5.50
N ARG A 73 -14.66 -4.05 -5.19
CA ARG A 73 -13.74 -5.06 -4.64
C ARG A 73 -13.62 -6.29 -5.56
N ASN A 74 -14.42 -6.34 -6.62
CA ASN A 74 -14.36 -7.41 -7.62
C ASN A 74 -13.23 -7.10 -8.61
N ARG A 75 -12.36 -8.09 -8.84
CA ARG A 75 -11.22 -7.99 -9.76
C ARG A 75 -11.60 -7.45 -11.14
N ALA A 76 -12.76 -7.80 -11.68
CA ALA A 76 -13.22 -7.30 -12.98
C ALA A 76 -13.44 -5.77 -13.00
N MET A 77 -13.80 -5.19 -11.84
CA MET A 77 -14.12 -3.77 -11.68
C MET A 77 -12.95 -2.95 -11.09
N LEU A 78 -11.83 -3.60 -10.79
CA LEU A 78 -10.63 -2.98 -10.21
C LEU A 78 -9.59 -2.59 -11.27
N THR A 79 -9.96 -2.66 -12.54
CA THR A 79 -9.04 -2.47 -13.66
C THR A 79 -9.17 -1.05 -14.19
N LEU A 80 -8.06 -0.30 -14.18
CA LEU A 80 -7.97 1.02 -14.81
C LEU A 80 -7.15 0.94 -16.11
N PRO A 81 -7.52 1.72 -17.15
CA PRO A 81 -6.64 1.96 -18.30
C PRO A 81 -5.24 2.41 -17.89
N GLY A 82 -4.23 1.84 -18.56
CA GLY A 82 -2.86 2.36 -18.54
C GLY A 82 -2.51 3.04 -19.86
N TYR A 83 -1.38 3.72 -19.90
CA TYR A 83 -0.84 4.33 -21.12
C TYR A 83 0.20 3.42 -21.80
N PHE A 84 1.14 2.88 -21.02
CA PHE A 84 2.21 2.01 -21.53
C PHE A 84 1.80 0.53 -21.59
N ARG A 85 0.69 0.18 -20.94
CA ARG A 85 0.04 -1.13 -20.99
C ARG A 85 -1.47 -0.96 -21.04
N PRO A 86 -2.22 -1.93 -21.59
CA PRO A 86 -3.67 -1.79 -21.74
C PRO A 86 -4.38 -1.47 -20.42
N THR A 87 -4.00 -2.15 -19.35
CA THR A 87 -4.65 -1.99 -18.06
C THR A 87 -3.76 -2.32 -16.85
N LYS A 88 -4.12 -1.77 -15.68
CA LYS A 88 -3.64 -2.15 -14.35
C LYS A 88 -4.79 -2.54 -13.44
N LEU A 89 -4.64 -3.67 -12.76
CA LEU A 89 -5.50 -4.07 -11.66
C LEU A 89 -5.04 -3.44 -10.35
N TRP A 90 -5.89 -2.66 -9.70
CA TRP A 90 -5.66 -2.01 -8.39
C TRP A 90 -6.24 -2.83 -7.24
N ASP A 91 -5.86 -2.53 -6.00
CA ASP A 91 -6.42 -3.21 -4.82
C ASP A 91 -7.75 -2.59 -4.37
N LEU A 92 -7.93 -1.28 -4.59
CA LEU A 92 -9.19 -0.59 -4.35
C LEU A 92 -9.37 0.60 -5.31
N LEU A 93 -10.56 0.71 -5.87
CA LEU A 93 -11.03 1.89 -6.59
C LEU A 93 -12.28 2.44 -5.92
N VAL A 94 -12.34 3.77 -5.78
CA VAL A 94 -13.52 4.51 -5.32
C VAL A 94 -14.02 5.35 -6.48
N ILE A 95 -15.21 5.03 -6.99
CA ILE A 95 -15.88 5.77 -8.06
C ILE A 95 -17.11 6.46 -7.46
N TYR A 96 -17.34 7.72 -7.81
CA TYR A 96 -18.55 8.45 -7.41
C TYR A 96 -19.04 9.35 -8.52
N LYS A 97 -20.32 9.21 -8.90
CA LYS A 97 -20.97 9.95 -9.99
C LYS A 97 -20.18 9.90 -11.32
N GLY A 98 -19.56 8.75 -11.62
CA GLY A 98 -18.77 8.54 -12.84
C GLY A 98 -17.33 9.08 -12.77
N GLU A 99 -16.91 9.67 -11.66
CA GLU A 99 -15.54 10.16 -11.46
C GLU A 99 -14.71 9.21 -10.58
N LEU A 100 -13.43 9.03 -10.93
CA LEU A 100 -12.46 8.31 -10.11
C LEU A 100 -12.02 9.20 -8.96
N ILE A 101 -12.42 8.83 -7.74
CA ILE A 101 -12.12 9.58 -6.52
C ILE A 101 -10.79 9.13 -5.93
N ALA A 102 -10.57 7.82 -5.83
CA ALA A 102 -9.35 7.26 -5.27
C ALA A 102 -8.95 5.93 -5.92
N ALA A 103 -7.65 5.74 -6.08
CA ALA A 103 -7.02 4.48 -6.46
C ALA A 103 -5.95 4.11 -5.42
N ILE A 104 -6.08 2.95 -4.78
CA ILE A 104 -5.21 2.53 -3.69
C ILE A 104 -4.55 1.20 -4.04
N GLU A 105 -3.24 1.12 -3.80
CA GLU A 105 -2.46 -0.09 -3.91
C GLU A 105 -1.87 -0.44 -2.53
N LEU A 106 -2.05 -1.70 -2.12
CA LEU A 106 -1.52 -2.25 -0.89
C LEU A 106 -0.50 -3.34 -1.21
N LYS A 107 0.66 -3.26 -0.58
CA LYS A 107 1.72 -4.25 -0.73
C LYS A 107 2.21 -4.72 0.63
N SER A 108 2.78 -5.92 0.64
CA SER A 108 3.49 -6.42 1.81
C SER A 108 4.74 -7.19 1.45
N GLN A 109 5.69 -7.26 2.37
CA GLN A 109 6.91 -8.04 2.23
C GLN A 109 7.33 -8.69 3.54
N VAL A 110 7.40 -10.03 3.53
CA VAL A 110 7.82 -10.88 4.64
C VAL A 110 8.90 -11.81 4.11
N GLY A 111 10.08 -11.78 4.72
CA GLY A 111 11.26 -12.46 4.19
C GLY A 111 11.67 -12.05 2.77
N SER A 112 12.68 -12.74 2.22
CA SER A 112 13.16 -12.58 0.84
C SER A 112 13.40 -11.11 0.40
N PHE A 113 13.92 -10.29 1.33
CA PHE A 113 13.96 -8.84 1.15
C PHE A 113 14.79 -8.40 -0.08
N GLY A 114 15.96 -9.00 -0.27
CA GLY A 114 16.84 -8.67 -1.39
C GLY A 114 16.32 -9.07 -2.77
N ASN A 115 15.47 -10.09 -2.84
CA ASN A 115 14.91 -10.55 -4.11
C ASN A 115 13.70 -9.71 -4.56
N ASN A 116 13.06 -8.98 -3.64
CA ASN A 116 11.77 -8.35 -3.92
C ASN A 116 11.78 -6.83 -3.82
N PHE A 117 12.73 -6.22 -3.09
CA PHE A 117 12.76 -4.77 -2.92
C PHE A 117 12.76 -4.00 -4.26
N ASN A 118 13.66 -4.37 -5.19
CA ASN A 118 13.75 -3.70 -6.49
C ASN A 118 12.47 -3.89 -7.30
N ASN A 119 11.91 -5.11 -7.34
CA ASN A 119 10.65 -5.38 -8.03
C ASN A 119 9.50 -4.51 -7.51
N ARG A 120 9.40 -4.31 -6.18
CA ARG A 120 8.35 -3.44 -5.60
C ARG A 120 8.59 -1.98 -5.89
N THR A 121 9.85 -1.56 -5.92
CA THR A 121 10.25 -0.20 -6.29
C THR A 121 9.84 0.10 -7.73
N GLU A 122 10.22 -0.76 -8.66
CA GLU A 122 9.89 -0.62 -10.08
C GLU A 122 8.38 -0.68 -10.32
N GLU A 123 7.66 -1.59 -9.66
CA GLU A 123 6.20 -1.70 -9.80
C GLU A 123 5.48 -0.44 -9.31
N ALA A 124 5.89 0.14 -8.17
CA ALA A 124 5.29 1.36 -7.64
C ALA A 124 5.55 2.56 -8.58
N ILE A 125 6.81 2.74 -9.01
CA ILE A 125 7.19 3.84 -9.92
C ILE A 125 6.48 3.68 -11.28
N GLY A 126 6.55 2.49 -11.87
CA GLY A 126 5.93 2.20 -13.15
C GLY A 126 4.41 2.33 -13.12
N THR A 127 3.75 1.88 -12.05
CA THR A 127 2.29 2.02 -11.91
C THR A 127 1.87 3.46 -11.80
N ALA A 128 2.56 4.28 -11.00
CA ALA A 128 2.27 5.71 -10.91
C ALA A 128 2.50 6.43 -12.23
N HIS A 129 3.63 6.18 -12.89
CA HIS A 129 3.95 6.83 -14.17
C HIS A 129 2.92 6.47 -15.26
N ASP A 130 2.54 5.20 -15.35
CA ASP A 130 1.52 4.70 -16.27
C ASP A 130 0.15 5.34 -16.02
N LEU A 131 -0.28 5.40 -14.75
CA LEU A 131 -1.54 6.03 -14.36
C LEU A 131 -1.56 7.53 -14.70
N TRP A 132 -0.52 8.28 -14.33
CA TRP A 132 -0.50 9.73 -14.55
C TRP A 132 -0.37 10.11 -16.01
N THR A 133 0.29 9.27 -16.79
CA THR A 133 0.33 9.43 -18.24
C THR A 133 -1.05 9.18 -18.84
N ALA A 134 -1.74 8.10 -18.44
CA ALA A 134 -3.12 7.83 -18.87
C ALA A 134 -4.09 8.95 -18.45
N TYR A 135 -3.98 9.47 -17.23
CA TYR A 135 -4.76 10.60 -16.75
C TYR A 135 -4.55 11.86 -17.60
N ARG A 136 -3.30 12.17 -17.95
CA ARG A 136 -2.97 13.32 -18.81
C ARG A 136 -3.56 13.19 -20.20
N GLU A 137 -3.62 11.97 -20.75
CA GLU A 137 -4.26 11.66 -22.04
C GLU A 137 -5.78 11.47 -21.92
N GLU A 138 -6.40 11.94 -20.83
CA GLU A 138 -7.83 11.93 -20.60
C GLU A 138 -8.48 10.52 -20.58
N ALA A 139 -7.71 9.47 -20.27
CA ALA A 139 -8.21 8.09 -20.26
C ALA A 139 -9.33 7.85 -19.22
N PHE A 140 -9.46 8.72 -18.23
CA PHE A 140 -10.52 8.71 -17.21
C PHE A 140 -11.56 9.83 -17.41
N GLY A 141 -11.56 10.47 -18.59
CA GLY A 141 -12.32 11.68 -18.86
C GLY A 141 -11.70 12.94 -18.24
N LYS A 142 -12.36 14.08 -18.47
CA LYS A 142 -11.95 15.39 -17.92
C LYS A 142 -12.47 15.54 -16.50
N GLN A 143 -11.67 15.10 -15.53
CA GLN A 143 -11.98 15.15 -14.10
C GLN A 143 -10.79 15.68 -13.28
N PRO A 144 -11.02 16.17 -12.04
CA PRO A 144 -9.94 16.47 -11.10
C PRO A 144 -9.02 15.27 -10.85
N ARG A 145 -7.83 15.53 -10.29
CA ARG A 145 -6.87 14.46 -9.99
C ARG A 145 -7.42 13.54 -8.90
N PRO A 146 -7.47 12.22 -9.12
CA PRO A 146 -7.85 11.29 -8.06
C PRO A 146 -6.81 11.25 -6.95
N PHE A 147 -7.22 10.80 -5.77
CA PHE A 147 -6.28 10.40 -4.73
C PHE A 147 -5.59 9.10 -5.13
N VAL A 148 -4.26 9.08 -5.11
CA VAL A 148 -3.50 7.87 -5.39
C VAL A 148 -2.68 7.50 -4.16
N GLY A 149 -3.01 6.38 -3.54
CA GLY A 149 -2.41 5.91 -2.29
C GLY A 149 -1.59 4.64 -2.49
N TRP A 150 -0.42 4.59 -1.84
CA TRP A 150 0.41 3.38 -1.76
C TRP A 150 0.72 3.04 -0.31
N LEU A 151 0.34 1.87 0.17
CA LEU A 151 0.66 1.43 1.53
C LEU A 151 1.43 0.12 1.50
N MET A 152 2.56 0.11 2.19
CA MET A 152 3.48 -1.02 2.29
C MET A 152 3.59 -1.50 3.72
N MET A 153 3.30 -2.78 3.96
CA MET A 153 3.59 -3.45 5.23
C MET A 153 4.84 -4.33 5.10
N VAL A 154 5.88 -4.07 5.88
CA VAL A 154 7.12 -4.86 5.86
C VAL A 154 7.31 -5.57 7.19
N GLU A 155 7.70 -6.85 7.14
CA GLU A 155 8.11 -7.59 8.33
C GLU A 155 9.29 -6.89 9.01
N ASP A 156 9.10 -6.55 10.28
CA ASP A 156 10.16 -6.11 11.16
C ASP A 156 10.92 -7.34 11.68
N ALA A 157 12.02 -7.65 11.01
CA ALA A 157 12.93 -8.73 11.36
C ALA A 157 14.39 -8.25 11.32
N PRO A 158 15.32 -8.96 11.99
CA PRO A 158 16.75 -8.63 11.94
C PRO A 158 17.25 -8.42 10.51
N LYS A 159 16.90 -9.31 9.58
CA LYS A 159 17.29 -9.21 8.16
C LYS A 159 16.75 -7.96 7.44
N SER A 160 15.60 -7.43 7.85
CA SER A 160 15.02 -6.20 7.29
C SER A 160 15.71 -4.93 7.83
N ARG A 161 16.26 -5.02 9.06
CA ARG A 161 16.97 -3.95 9.77
C ARG A 161 18.47 -3.92 9.53
N CYS A 162 19.06 -5.04 9.10
CA CYS A 162 20.48 -5.11 8.78
C CYS A 162 20.85 -4.23 7.57
N ALA A 163 21.99 -3.54 7.67
CA ALA A 163 22.57 -2.79 6.57
C ALA A 163 22.83 -3.70 5.36
N VAL A 164 22.51 -3.20 4.16
CA VAL A 164 22.73 -3.92 2.90
C VAL A 164 23.96 -3.34 2.20
N ARG A 165 24.84 -4.22 1.72
CA ARG A 165 26.02 -3.82 0.95
C ARG A 165 25.61 -3.41 -0.46
N ASP A 166 26.04 -2.22 -0.87
CA ASP A 166 25.88 -1.74 -2.24
C ASP A 166 27.11 -2.09 -3.10
N SER A 167 26.87 -2.40 -4.37
CA SER A 167 27.91 -2.52 -5.39
C SER A 167 27.80 -1.31 -6.33
N SER A 168 28.84 -0.47 -6.36
CA SER A 168 28.87 0.75 -7.17
C SER A 168 30.29 0.96 -7.71
N PRO A 169 30.68 0.21 -8.77
CA PRO A 169 32.06 0.21 -9.26
C PRO A 169 32.44 1.47 -10.05
N HIS A 170 31.48 2.16 -10.65
CA HIS A 170 31.74 3.27 -11.57
C HIS A 170 31.37 4.64 -11.01
N PHE A 171 30.30 4.73 -10.22
CA PHE A 171 29.81 5.97 -9.63
C PHE A 171 29.36 5.72 -8.19
N PRO A 172 29.47 6.68 -7.28
CA PRO A 172 29.02 6.48 -5.91
C PRO A 172 27.49 6.43 -5.84
N VAL A 173 26.95 5.49 -5.04
CA VAL A 173 25.54 5.57 -4.62
C VAL A 173 25.28 6.86 -3.83
N PHE A 174 24.05 7.37 -3.91
CA PHE A 174 23.63 8.50 -3.09
C PHE A 174 23.83 8.22 -1.59
N LYS A 175 24.10 9.26 -0.82
CA LYS A 175 24.55 9.16 0.57
C LYS A 175 23.53 8.43 1.45
N GLU A 176 22.24 8.65 1.22
CA GLU A 176 21.15 8.03 1.97
C GLU A 176 21.06 6.51 1.79
N PHE A 177 21.63 5.94 0.73
CA PHE A 177 21.62 4.50 0.51
C PHE A 177 22.81 3.79 1.15
N LYS A 178 23.89 4.51 1.48
CA LYS A 178 25.10 3.91 2.06
C LYS A 178 24.81 3.26 3.40
N GLY A 179 24.88 1.93 3.46
CA GLY A 179 24.58 1.16 4.66
C GLY A 179 23.10 1.12 5.02
N ALA A 180 22.21 1.55 4.12
CA ALA A 180 20.77 1.50 4.35
C ALA A 180 20.27 0.06 4.41
N SER A 181 19.48 -0.25 5.44
CA SER A 181 18.72 -1.49 5.55
C SER A 181 17.52 -1.51 4.59
N TYR A 182 16.86 -2.65 4.42
CA TYR A 182 15.65 -2.70 3.60
C TYR A 182 14.53 -1.80 4.13
N LEU A 183 14.37 -1.69 5.45
CA LEU A 183 13.39 -0.77 6.04
C LEU A 183 13.72 0.70 5.74
N ILE A 184 15.00 1.08 5.83
CA ILE A 184 15.43 2.43 5.47
C ILE A 184 15.19 2.68 3.97
N ARG A 185 15.50 1.70 3.11
CA ARG A 185 15.25 1.82 1.67
C ARG A 185 13.76 1.96 1.33
N TYR A 186 12.87 1.26 2.03
CA TYR A 186 11.42 1.43 1.87
C TYR A 186 10.94 2.79 2.36
N ASP A 187 11.46 3.28 3.48
CA ASP A 187 11.11 4.61 3.99
C ASP A 187 11.54 5.70 2.98
N LEU A 188 12.78 5.62 2.48
CA LEU A 188 13.27 6.49 1.41
C LEU A 188 12.42 6.40 0.14
N LEU A 189 11.98 5.19 -0.24
CA LEU A 189 11.09 4.99 -1.38
C LEU A 189 9.76 5.71 -1.17
N CYS A 190 9.05 5.46 -0.06
CA CYS A 190 7.79 6.13 0.25
C CYS A 190 7.95 7.66 0.20
N GLN A 191 9.01 8.18 0.82
CA GLN A 191 9.25 9.62 0.83
C GLN A 191 9.46 10.18 -0.58
N LYS A 192 10.24 9.48 -1.41
CA LYS A 192 10.49 9.90 -2.80
C LYS A 192 9.23 9.80 -3.66
N LEU A 193 8.42 8.75 -3.49
CA LEU A 193 7.14 8.60 -4.19
C LEU A 193 6.19 9.79 -3.94
N VAL A 194 6.16 10.31 -2.72
CA VAL A 194 5.35 11.50 -2.37
C VAL A 194 6.00 12.79 -2.88
N LYS A 195 7.32 12.98 -2.66
CA LYS A 195 8.05 14.20 -3.08
C LYS A 195 8.00 14.42 -4.60
N GLU A 196 8.07 13.34 -5.36
CA GLU A 196 7.97 13.37 -6.82
C GLU A 196 6.52 13.38 -7.33
N GLN A 197 5.52 13.50 -6.43
CA GLN A 197 4.09 13.52 -6.76
C GLN A 197 3.60 12.30 -7.56
N LEU A 198 4.31 11.16 -7.43
CA LEU A 198 3.90 9.89 -8.02
C LEU A 198 2.67 9.33 -7.28
N TYR A 199 2.59 9.58 -5.98
CA TYR A 199 1.44 9.26 -5.14
C TYR A 199 1.03 10.50 -4.34
N THR A 200 -0.26 10.65 -4.08
CA THR A 200 -0.78 11.69 -3.17
C THR A 200 -0.20 11.48 -1.77
N THR A 201 -0.16 10.23 -1.33
CA THR A 201 0.53 9.82 -0.10
C THR A 201 1.00 8.38 -0.21
N ALA A 202 2.10 8.07 0.47
CA ALA A 202 2.58 6.71 0.66
C ALA A 202 2.72 6.42 2.17
N ALA A 203 2.51 5.17 2.57
CA ALA A 203 2.66 4.73 3.95
C ALA A 203 3.58 3.52 4.06
N LEU A 204 4.50 3.55 5.02
CA LEU A 204 5.29 2.38 5.43
C LEU A 204 4.94 2.00 6.87
N ILE A 205 4.42 0.78 7.01
CA ILE A 205 4.16 0.14 8.29
C ILE A 205 5.14 -1.02 8.46
N THR A 206 5.71 -1.15 9.65
CA THR A 206 6.57 -2.27 10.01
C THR A 206 5.99 -3.02 11.18
N SER A 207 6.00 -4.34 11.16
CA SER A 207 5.49 -5.13 12.29
C SER A 207 6.28 -6.43 12.43
N PRO A 208 6.66 -6.85 13.65
CA PRO A 208 7.33 -8.12 13.82
C PRO A 208 6.31 -9.26 13.72
N ARG A 209 6.77 -10.44 13.29
CA ARG A 209 5.92 -11.64 13.16
C ARG A 209 5.23 -12.03 14.47
N SER A 210 5.84 -11.70 15.62
CA SER A 210 5.28 -11.93 16.96
C SER A 210 4.03 -11.10 17.28
N SER A 211 3.72 -10.07 16.48
CA SER A 211 2.55 -9.21 16.67
C SER A 211 1.23 -9.83 16.19
N ALA A 212 1.17 -11.14 15.98
CA ALA A 212 -0.06 -11.82 15.58
C ALA A 212 -1.20 -11.63 16.60
N GLU A 213 -0.87 -11.60 17.89
CA GLU A 213 -1.85 -11.42 18.98
C GLU A 213 -1.99 -9.94 19.40
N SER A 214 -0.89 -9.19 19.44
CA SER A 214 -0.89 -7.79 19.91
C SER A 214 -1.36 -6.80 18.84
N GLY A 215 -1.12 -7.10 17.56
CA GLY A 215 -1.34 -6.16 16.46
C GLY A 215 -0.32 -5.02 16.43
N GLU A 216 0.75 -5.07 17.21
CA GLU A 216 1.73 -3.98 17.28
C GLU A 216 2.42 -3.75 15.94
N PHE A 217 2.53 -2.47 15.57
CA PHE A 217 3.25 -2.01 14.41
C PHE A 217 4.01 -0.73 14.74
N SER A 218 4.88 -0.31 13.83
CA SER A 218 5.66 0.90 13.92
C SER A 218 5.75 1.59 12.56
N GLU A 219 6.14 2.84 12.59
CA GLU A 219 6.36 3.67 11.41
C GLU A 219 7.83 4.09 11.36
N MET A 220 8.39 4.25 10.16
CA MET A 220 9.78 4.68 10.00
C MET A 220 9.94 6.20 10.01
N SER A 221 8.91 6.93 9.57
CA SER A 221 8.88 8.39 9.56
C SER A 221 7.45 8.92 9.59
N ALA A 222 7.24 10.07 10.23
CA ALA A 222 5.92 10.72 10.28
C ALA A 222 5.44 11.18 8.89
N MET A 223 6.37 11.48 7.98
CA MET A 223 6.06 11.92 6.61
C MET A 223 5.27 10.87 5.83
N THR A 224 5.61 9.59 6.03
CA THR A 224 4.98 8.45 5.34
C THR A 224 4.46 7.43 6.34
N GLY A 225 3.89 7.93 7.44
CA GLY A 225 3.18 7.14 8.44
C GLY A 225 1.72 6.89 8.04
N LEU A 226 1.09 5.92 8.69
CA LEU A 226 -0.32 5.58 8.51
C LEU A 226 -1.22 6.75 8.91
N ARG A 227 -0.90 7.48 10.00
CA ARG A 227 -1.69 8.66 10.41
C ARG A 227 -1.78 9.70 9.28
N THR A 228 -0.66 10.00 8.64
CA THR A 228 -0.59 10.93 7.51
C THR A 228 -1.41 10.41 6.33
N PHE A 229 -1.29 9.12 6.02
CA PHE A 229 -2.04 8.48 4.95
C PHE A 229 -3.56 8.57 5.15
N VAL A 230 -4.06 8.17 6.32
CA VAL A 230 -5.52 8.16 6.60
C VAL A 230 -6.08 9.58 6.67
N THR A 231 -5.31 10.53 7.20
CA THR A 231 -5.71 11.94 7.27
C THR A 231 -5.81 12.57 5.89
N ALA A 232 -4.82 12.33 5.03
CA ALA A 232 -4.83 12.83 3.65
C ALA A 232 -5.99 12.23 2.85
N LEU A 233 -6.24 10.93 3.00
CA LEU A 233 -7.38 10.27 2.36
C LEU A 233 -8.72 10.85 2.84
N ALA A 234 -8.91 10.97 4.16
CA ALA A 234 -10.14 11.53 4.74
C ALA A 234 -10.40 12.95 4.23
N GLY A 235 -9.35 13.78 4.19
CA GLY A 235 -9.42 15.15 3.66
C GLY A 235 -9.82 15.19 2.19
N HIS A 236 -9.20 14.36 1.36
CA HIS A 236 -9.54 14.26 -0.06
C HIS A 236 -10.98 13.81 -0.27
N VAL A 237 -11.39 12.73 0.40
CA VAL A 237 -12.77 12.20 0.32
C VAL A 237 -13.79 13.25 0.73
N ALA A 238 -13.56 13.97 1.83
CA ALA A 238 -14.47 15.02 2.30
C ALA A 238 -14.59 16.17 1.29
N ALA A 239 -13.47 16.57 0.66
CA ALA A 239 -13.46 17.60 -0.38
C ALA A 239 -14.23 17.16 -1.63
N GLU A 240 -14.01 15.93 -2.11
CA GLU A 240 -14.70 15.38 -3.26
C GLU A 240 -16.19 15.16 -2.99
N ALA A 241 -16.56 14.68 -1.81
CA ALA A 241 -17.95 14.58 -1.37
C ALA A 241 -18.65 15.95 -1.35
N ALA A 242 -17.96 17.03 -0.99
CA ALA A 242 -18.52 18.37 -1.01
C ALA A 242 -18.65 18.91 -2.45
N ARG A 243 -17.65 18.67 -3.30
CA ARG A 243 -17.64 19.10 -4.71
C ARG A 243 -18.75 18.44 -5.53
N LEU A 244 -18.99 17.15 -5.28
CA LEU A 244 -19.93 16.32 -6.03
C LEU A 244 -21.30 16.22 -5.39
N ARG A 245 -21.62 17.02 -4.35
CA ARG A 245 -22.98 17.04 -3.77
C ARG A 245 -24.01 17.47 -4.79
#